data_AF-C3MAH9-F1
#
_entry.id   AF-C3MAH9-F1
#
_cell.length_a   1.000
_cell.length_b   1.000
_cell.length_c   1.000
_cell.angle_alpha   90.00
_cell.angle_beta   90.00
_cell.angle_gamma   90.00
#
_symmetry.space_group_name_H-M   'P 1'
#
loop_
_entity.id
_entity.type
_entity.pdbx_description
1 polymer ?
#
loop_
_entity_poly.entity_id
_entity_poly.type
_entity_poly.pdbx_seq_one_letter_code
_entity_poly.pdbx_strand_id
1 'polypeptide(L)'
;MTFASMPMIRRLALTIGLLGAIGGTAAADNGKAFKGVVELFTSQGCSSCPPADAALKKLIDDGDVVALAYHVDYWNYLGWTDTLATKENTERQYAYARMLGRSGVYTPQVVLNGRDHMNGSDLQAIKTRLTTMSASGGGLAVPVDASMGGEEISIRVGAGEGKANVVVVYFDRAREVKVERGENKGKEIAYWHAVKDIQTIGMWDGQPAQFTLPASVLIEGRGNSGCAILLQSMKDAETPGPIIGAATLLAGPQGKL
;
A
#
# COMPACT_ATOMS: atom_id res chain seq x y z
N MET A 1 -91.42 -34.05 -17.76
CA MET A 1 -90.59 -33.74 -18.94
C MET A 1 -89.93 -32.40 -18.67
N THR A 2 -88.64 -32.13 -18.69
CA THR A 2 -87.39 -32.85 -18.99
C THR A 2 -86.28 -31.95 -18.42
N PHE A 3 -85.33 -32.59 -17.75
CA PHE A 3 -83.99 -32.17 -17.33
C PHE A 3 -83.42 -30.80 -17.78
N ALA A 4 -82.75 -30.11 -16.85
CA ALA A 4 -81.37 -29.66 -17.02
C ALA A 4 -80.74 -29.24 -15.67
N SER A 5 -79.82 -30.07 -15.18
CA SER A 5 -78.80 -29.74 -14.17
C SER A 5 -77.62 -29.03 -14.84
N MET A 6 -76.96 -28.08 -14.16
CA MET A 6 -75.49 -27.90 -14.13
C MET A 6 -75.08 -26.71 -13.21
N PRO A 7 -73.81 -26.61 -12.76
CA PRO A 7 -73.51 -26.55 -11.34
C PRO A 7 -72.77 -25.29 -10.85
N MET A 8 -72.73 -25.22 -9.53
CA MET A 8 -71.87 -24.48 -8.61
C MET A 8 -70.48 -24.05 -9.14
N ILE A 9 -70.20 -22.75 -9.15
CA ILE A 9 -68.84 -22.19 -9.18
C ILE A 9 -68.72 -21.16 -8.05
N ARG A 10 -68.19 -21.62 -6.91
CA ARG A 10 -67.75 -20.76 -5.80
C ARG A 10 -66.37 -20.22 -6.14
N ARG A 11 -66.28 -18.93 -6.49
CA ARG A 11 -64.99 -18.27 -6.74
C ARG A 11 -64.28 -18.02 -5.41
N LEU A 12 -63.23 -18.79 -5.15
CA LEU A 12 -62.28 -18.56 -4.06
C LEU A 12 -61.27 -17.52 -4.56
N ALA A 13 -61.34 -16.28 -4.05
CA ALA A 13 -60.37 -15.24 -4.36
C ALA A 13 -59.11 -15.46 -3.51
N LEU A 14 -58.01 -15.84 -4.17
CA LEU A 14 -56.69 -15.99 -3.57
C LEU A 14 -55.97 -14.63 -3.66
N THR A 15 -55.94 -13.88 -2.56
CA THR A 15 -55.11 -12.67 -2.43
C THR A 15 -53.65 -13.07 -2.28
N ILE A 16 -52.88 -12.93 -3.36
CA ILE A 16 -51.41 -13.04 -3.35
C ILE A 16 -50.84 -11.74 -2.77
N GLY A 17 -50.20 -11.84 -1.60
CA GLY A 17 -49.45 -10.75 -0.99
C GLY A 17 -48.16 -10.47 -1.76
N LEU A 18 -48.06 -9.30 -2.37
CA LEU A 18 -46.85 -8.83 -3.03
C LEU A 18 -45.98 -8.11 -1.99
N LEU A 19 -45.09 -8.86 -1.33
CA LEU A 19 -44.06 -8.28 -0.46
C LEU A 19 -42.98 -7.68 -1.37
N GLY A 20 -43.05 -6.37 -1.58
CA GLY A 20 -42.02 -5.61 -2.30
C GLY A 20 -40.72 -5.61 -1.51
N ALA A 21 -39.76 -6.43 -1.92
CA ALA A 21 -38.38 -6.35 -1.44
C ALA A 21 -37.78 -5.04 -1.95
N ILE A 22 -37.65 -4.06 -1.05
CA ILE A 22 -36.85 -2.86 -1.26
C ILE A 22 -35.39 -3.33 -1.25
N GLY A 23 -34.85 -3.63 -2.43
CA GLY A 23 -33.43 -3.86 -2.64
C GLY A 23 -32.68 -2.56 -2.44
N GLY A 24 -32.29 -2.28 -1.19
CA GLY A 24 -31.28 -1.27 -0.92
C GLY A 24 -29.97 -1.74 -1.51
N THR A 25 -29.58 -1.18 -2.65
CA THR A 25 -28.19 -1.23 -3.09
C THR A 25 -27.39 -0.48 -2.04
N ALA A 26 -26.83 -1.21 -1.08
CA ALA A 26 -25.71 -0.71 -0.30
C ALA A 26 -24.62 -0.38 -1.31
N ALA A 27 -24.41 0.92 -1.57
CA ALA A 27 -23.21 1.38 -2.24
C ALA A 27 -22.06 0.94 -1.34
N ALA A 28 -21.35 -0.12 -1.76
CA ALA A 28 -20.06 -0.44 -1.18
C ALA A 28 -19.20 0.82 -1.33
N ASP A 29 -18.76 1.36 -0.19
CA ASP A 29 -17.75 2.39 -0.14
C ASP A 29 -16.46 1.76 -0.69
N ASN A 30 -16.32 1.80 -2.02
CA ASN A 30 -15.11 1.38 -2.70
C ASN A 30 -14.03 2.35 -2.23
N GLY A 31 -13.25 1.92 -1.24
CA GLY A 31 -12.16 2.68 -0.66
C GLY A 31 -11.37 3.37 -1.76
N LYS A 32 -11.09 4.67 -1.57
CA LYS A 32 -10.44 5.53 -2.55
C LYS A 32 -9.18 4.84 -3.10
N ALA A 33 -9.22 4.48 -4.39
CA ALA A 33 -8.08 3.85 -5.05
C ALA A 33 -6.85 4.78 -5.02
N PHE A 34 -5.71 4.24 -4.63
CA PHE A 34 -4.45 4.98 -4.63
C PHE A 34 -4.02 5.30 -6.08
N LYS A 35 -3.42 6.49 -6.28
CA LYS A 35 -2.85 6.92 -7.56
C LYS A 35 -1.53 6.22 -7.88
N GLY A 36 -0.89 5.61 -6.87
CA GLY A 36 0.36 4.88 -7.02
C GLY A 36 1.04 4.60 -5.69
N VAL A 37 2.24 4.03 -5.81
CA VAL A 37 3.17 3.74 -4.72
C VAL A 37 4.44 4.56 -4.91
N VAL A 38 4.90 5.19 -3.83
CA VAL A 38 6.14 5.96 -3.74
C VAL A 38 7.02 5.34 -2.67
N GLU A 39 8.15 4.79 -3.08
CA GLU A 39 9.15 4.20 -2.19
C GLU A 39 10.36 5.12 -2.14
N LEU A 40 10.51 5.89 -1.07
CA LEU A 40 11.65 6.77 -0.82
C LEU A 40 12.78 5.98 -0.16
N PHE A 41 13.97 6.02 -0.76
CA PHE A 41 15.22 5.58 -0.16
C PHE A 41 15.96 6.80 0.39
N THR A 42 16.15 6.83 1.71
CA THR A 42 16.64 7.97 2.49
C THR A 42 17.62 7.53 3.57
N SER A 43 18.25 8.48 4.26
CA SER A 43 19.05 8.21 5.46
C SER A 43 19.18 9.46 6.33
N GLN A 44 19.22 9.26 7.65
CA GLN A 44 19.58 10.27 8.65
C GLN A 44 20.99 10.84 8.42
N GLY A 45 21.90 10.01 7.91
CA GLY A 45 23.28 10.39 7.60
C GLY A 45 23.44 11.19 6.31
N CYS A 46 22.40 11.28 5.48
CA CYS A 46 22.39 11.97 4.19
C CYS A 46 21.93 13.42 4.35
N SER A 47 22.83 14.40 4.17
CA SER A 47 22.49 15.83 4.30
C SER A 47 21.48 16.35 3.26
N SER A 48 21.41 15.72 2.08
CA SER A 48 20.51 16.10 0.99
C SER A 48 19.11 15.47 1.08
N CYS A 49 18.88 14.58 2.05
CA CYS A 49 17.65 13.83 2.22
C CYS A 49 16.49 14.57 2.91
N PRO A 50 16.68 15.52 3.86
CA PRO A 50 15.58 16.18 4.56
C PRO A 50 14.50 16.81 3.65
N PRO A 51 14.81 17.42 2.49
CA PRO A 51 13.79 17.88 1.56
C PRO A 51 12.91 16.76 0.98
N ALA A 52 13.47 15.58 0.74
CA ALA A 52 12.73 14.40 0.27
C ALA A 52 11.86 13.79 1.37
N ASP A 53 12.35 13.74 2.61
CA ASP A 53 11.55 13.30 3.76
C ASP A 53 10.32 14.22 3.96
N ALA A 54 10.50 15.53 3.79
CA ALA A 54 9.42 16.51 3.82
C ALA A 54 8.44 16.37 2.64
N ALA A 55 8.93 15.99 1.46
CA ALA A 55 8.08 15.69 0.31
C ALA A 55 7.24 14.42 0.54
N LEU A 56 7.84 13.36 1.11
CA LEU A 56 7.14 12.14 1.48
C LEU A 56 6.04 12.41 2.50
N LYS A 57 6.31 13.22 3.53
CA LYS A 57 5.29 13.63 4.50
C LYS A 57 4.07 14.28 3.84
N LYS A 58 4.28 15.17 2.88
CA LYS A 58 3.17 15.79 2.13
C LYS A 58 2.35 14.75 1.35
N LEU A 59 3.00 13.77 0.74
CA LEU A 59 2.30 12.66 0.06
C LEU A 59 1.46 11.81 1.03
N ILE A 60 1.98 11.56 2.23
CA ILE A 60 1.26 10.86 3.30
C ILE A 60 0.03 11.67 3.73
N ASP A 61 0.18 12.98 3.90
CA ASP A 61 -0.92 13.88 4.32
C ASP A 61 -2.02 14.01 3.26
N ASP A 62 -1.65 14.02 1.98
CA ASP A 62 -2.61 14.06 0.87
C ASP A 62 -3.45 12.76 0.78
N GLY A 63 -2.89 11.63 1.26
CA GLY A 63 -3.59 10.36 1.38
C GLY A 63 -4.09 9.80 0.04
N ASP A 64 -3.43 10.13 -1.08
CA ASP A 64 -3.78 9.67 -2.42
C ASP A 64 -2.75 8.71 -3.03
N VAL A 65 -1.65 8.44 -2.33
CA VAL A 65 -0.63 7.45 -2.71
C VAL A 65 -0.22 6.61 -1.50
N VAL A 66 0.30 5.41 -1.76
CA VAL A 66 1.04 4.63 -0.76
C VAL A 66 2.47 5.15 -0.70
N ALA A 67 2.83 5.86 0.36
CA ALA A 67 4.16 6.44 0.55
C ALA A 67 4.93 5.69 1.65
N LEU A 68 6.15 5.25 1.37
CA LEU A 68 6.99 4.43 2.25
C LEU A 68 8.43 4.97 2.29
N ALA A 69 9.05 4.97 3.48
CA ALA A 69 10.44 5.40 3.67
C ALA A 69 11.35 4.21 4.03
N TYR A 70 12.24 3.87 3.12
CA TYR A 70 13.28 2.85 3.28
C TYR A 70 14.58 3.53 3.68
N HIS A 71 14.94 3.42 4.96
CA HIS A 71 16.20 3.93 5.46
C HIS A 71 17.33 2.97 5.08
N VAL A 72 18.32 3.47 4.35
CA VAL A 72 19.46 2.69 3.86
C VAL A 72 20.64 2.77 4.81
N ASP A 73 21.40 1.69 4.91
CA ASP A 73 22.50 1.54 5.87
C ASP A 73 23.87 2.00 5.35
N TYR A 74 24.04 2.21 4.04
CA TYR A 74 25.33 2.56 3.46
C TYR A 74 25.83 3.96 3.81
N TRP A 75 25.09 4.78 4.56
CA TRP A 75 25.56 6.06 5.13
C TRP A 75 26.12 5.93 6.55
N ASN A 76 25.97 4.76 7.19
CA ASN A 76 26.26 4.55 8.61
C ASN A 76 27.76 4.65 8.97
N TYR A 77 28.64 4.72 7.96
CA TYR A 77 30.09 4.82 8.16
C TYR A 77 30.57 6.23 8.52
N LEU A 78 29.74 7.28 8.37
CA LEU A 78 30.09 8.68 8.62
C LEU A 78 29.98 9.12 10.10
N GLY A 79 30.03 8.17 11.03
CA GLY A 79 30.01 8.44 12.47
C GLY A 79 28.62 8.66 13.08
N TRP A 80 27.56 8.59 12.27
CA TRP A 80 26.16 8.44 12.72
C TRP A 80 25.56 7.20 12.08
N THR A 81 25.08 6.28 12.91
CA THR A 81 24.34 5.10 12.46
C THR A 81 22.86 5.44 12.47
N ASP A 82 22.24 5.40 11.30
CA ASP A 82 20.80 5.62 11.16
C ASP A 82 20.03 4.56 11.94
N THR A 83 19.24 5.03 12.91
CA THR A 83 18.49 4.17 13.84
C THR A 83 17.30 3.45 13.21
N LEU A 84 16.94 3.82 11.98
CA LEU A 84 15.83 3.25 11.21
C LEU A 84 16.33 2.41 10.02
N ALA A 85 17.64 2.41 9.76
CA ALA A 85 18.20 1.72 8.61
C ALA A 85 18.28 0.21 8.81
N THR A 86 18.06 -0.53 7.72
CA THR A 86 18.24 -1.98 7.66
C THR A 86 18.98 -2.37 6.38
N LYS A 87 19.67 -3.52 6.41
CA LYS A 87 20.35 -4.06 5.23
C LYS A 87 19.34 -4.44 4.15
N GLU A 88 18.18 -4.92 4.55
CA GLU A 88 17.08 -5.35 3.70
C GLU A 88 16.51 -4.16 2.90
N ASN A 89 16.43 -2.96 3.52
CA ASN A 89 16.05 -1.73 2.83
C ASN A 89 17.07 -1.36 1.74
N THR A 90 18.36 -1.45 2.05
CA THR A 90 19.45 -1.23 1.08
C THR A 90 19.39 -2.26 -0.06
N GLU A 91 19.16 -3.54 0.26
CA GLU A 91 19.05 -4.62 -0.73
C GLU A 91 17.87 -4.42 -1.67
N ARG A 92 16.71 -3.95 -1.16
CA ARG A 92 15.58 -3.58 -2.00
C ARG A 92 15.95 -2.49 -3.01
N GLN A 93 16.74 -1.50 -2.60
CA GLN A 93 17.22 -0.46 -3.51
C GLN A 93 18.15 -1.01 -4.59
N TYR A 94 19.07 -1.90 -4.22
CA TYR A 94 19.95 -2.57 -5.17
C TYR A 94 19.16 -3.45 -6.14
N ALA A 95 18.10 -4.11 -5.67
CA ALA A 95 17.21 -4.89 -6.51
C ALA A 95 16.50 -4.00 -7.55
N TYR A 96 16.06 -2.80 -7.15
CA TYR A 96 15.55 -1.80 -8.11
C TYR A 96 16.62 -1.29 -9.07
N ALA A 97 17.87 -1.09 -8.63
CA ALA A 97 18.95 -0.71 -9.53
C ALA A 97 19.15 -1.78 -10.63
N ARG A 98 19.10 -3.07 -10.29
CA ARG A 98 19.13 -4.18 -11.27
C ARG A 98 17.92 -4.17 -12.20
N MET A 99 16.72 -3.97 -11.66
CA MET A 99 15.48 -3.88 -12.45
C MET A 99 15.57 -2.78 -13.51
N LEU A 100 16.06 -1.60 -13.10
CA LEU A 100 16.14 -0.39 -13.90
C LEU A 100 17.41 -0.30 -14.77
N GLY A 101 18.26 -1.33 -14.77
CA GLY A 101 19.49 -1.36 -15.57
C GLY A 101 20.54 -0.34 -15.12
N ARG A 102 20.56 0.03 -13.84
CA ARG A 102 21.46 1.04 -13.26
C ARG A 102 22.67 0.37 -12.61
N SER A 103 23.83 1.03 -12.70
CA SER A 103 25.08 0.56 -12.11
C SER A 103 25.23 0.88 -10.62
N GLY A 104 24.31 1.63 -10.02
CA GLY A 104 24.41 2.03 -8.61
C GLY A 104 23.15 2.65 -8.03
N VAL A 105 23.23 2.96 -6.74
CA VAL A 105 22.16 3.56 -5.91
C VAL A 105 22.56 4.96 -5.44
N TYR A 106 21.59 5.76 -5.02
CA TYR A 106 21.82 7.10 -4.47
C TYR A 106 20.67 7.48 -3.53
N THR A 107 20.89 8.48 -2.68
CA THR A 107 19.84 9.09 -1.87
C THR A 107 19.86 10.61 -2.00
N PRO A 108 18.70 11.29 -1.91
CA PRO A 108 17.37 10.70 -1.85
C PRO A 108 16.90 10.19 -3.22
N GLN A 109 16.50 8.93 -3.30
CA GLN A 109 15.91 8.32 -4.49
C GLN A 109 14.49 7.90 -4.19
N VAL A 110 13.55 8.21 -5.08
CA VAL A 110 12.22 7.56 -5.06
C VAL A 110 12.12 6.55 -6.18
N VAL A 111 11.44 5.45 -5.93
CA VAL A 111 10.95 4.50 -6.92
C VAL A 111 9.43 4.59 -6.98
N LEU A 112 8.88 4.73 -8.19
CA LEU A 112 7.46 4.95 -8.45
C LEU A 112 6.84 3.71 -9.09
N ASN A 113 5.82 3.14 -8.44
CA ASN A 113 5.14 1.89 -8.84
C ASN A 113 6.11 0.74 -9.19
N GLY A 114 7.32 0.70 -8.64
CA GLY A 114 8.36 -0.27 -9.02
C GLY A 114 8.82 -0.20 -10.50
N ARG A 115 8.54 0.91 -11.20
CA ARG A 115 8.73 1.04 -12.67
C ARG A 115 9.76 2.09 -13.06
N ASP A 116 9.90 3.15 -12.28
CA ASP A 116 10.78 4.28 -12.61
C ASP A 116 11.38 4.88 -11.35
N HIS A 117 12.44 5.68 -11.49
CA HIS A 117 13.08 6.35 -10.36
C HIS A 117 13.38 7.82 -10.64
N MET A 118 13.45 8.62 -9.58
CA MET A 118 13.82 10.03 -9.67
C MET A 118 14.36 10.57 -8.34
N ASN A 119 14.70 11.86 -8.31
CA ASN A 119 15.08 12.55 -7.07
C ASN A 119 13.85 12.66 -6.14
N GLY A 120 13.99 12.24 -4.89
CA GLY A 120 12.88 12.25 -3.92
C GLY A 120 12.43 13.62 -3.44
N SER A 121 13.20 14.67 -3.70
CA SER A 121 12.91 16.04 -3.24
C SER A 121 11.92 16.79 -4.15
N ASP A 122 11.63 16.29 -5.36
CA ASP A 122 10.75 16.95 -6.32
C ASP A 122 9.31 16.44 -6.25
N LEU A 123 8.55 16.95 -5.29
CA LEU A 123 7.16 16.56 -5.04
C LEU A 123 6.26 16.73 -6.27
N GLN A 124 6.42 17.81 -7.04
CA GLN A 124 5.55 18.07 -8.20
C GLN A 124 5.86 17.12 -9.34
N ALA A 125 7.14 16.84 -9.58
CA ALA A 125 7.53 15.89 -10.60
C ALA A 125 7.10 14.45 -10.23
N ILE A 126 7.15 14.06 -8.95
CA ILE A 126 6.59 12.77 -8.47
C ILE A 126 5.09 12.66 -8.80
N LYS A 127 4.28 13.65 -8.41
CA LYS A 127 2.83 13.66 -8.68
C LYS A 127 2.52 13.62 -10.18
N THR A 128 3.26 14.40 -10.96
CA THR A 128 3.13 14.43 -12.42
C THR A 128 3.47 13.08 -13.02
N ARG A 129 4.55 12.45 -12.57
CA ARG A 129 5.00 11.16 -13.10
C ARG A 129 4.00 10.06 -12.80
N LEU A 130 3.46 9.98 -11.58
CA LEU A 130 2.40 9.03 -11.23
C LEU A 130 1.14 9.21 -12.08
N THR A 131 0.73 10.46 -12.30
CA THR A 131 -0.43 10.78 -13.14
C THR A 131 -0.21 10.31 -14.58
N THR A 132 0.94 10.62 -15.17
CA THR A 132 1.30 10.18 -16.53
C THR A 132 1.37 8.66 -16.63
N MET A 133 1.97 7.99 -15.64
CA MET A 133 2.05 6.53 -15.61
C MET A 133 0.67 5.89 -15.53
N SER A 134 -0.23 6.40 -14.70
CA SER A 134 -1.61 5.92 -14.61
C SER A 134 -2.34 6.06 -15.95
N ALA A 135 -2.23 7.23 -16.60
CA ALA A 135 -2.84 7.48 -17.90
C ALA A 135 -2.31 6.58 -19.03
N SER A 136 -1.07 6.09 -18.92
CA SER A 136 -0.44 5.21 -19.91
C SER A 136 -0.48 3.72 -19.53
N GLY A 137 -1.32 3.30 -18.58
CA GLY A 137 -1.46 1.89 -18.16
C GLY A 137 -0.37 1.38 -17.21
N GLY A 138 0.50 2.24 -16.70
CA GLY A 138 1.52 1.97 -15.69
C GLY A 138 1.09 2.25 -14.24
N GLY A 139 -0.22 2.40 -14.00
CA GLY A 139 -0.81 2.61 -12.68
C GLY A 139 -1.05 1.30 -11.90
N LEU A 140 -1.89 1.41 -10.86
CA LEU A 140 -2.38 0.29 -10.07
C LEU A 140 -3.63 -0.28 -10.74
N ALA A 141 -3.48 -1.36 -11.50
CA ALA A 141 -4.54 -1.96 -12.30
C ALA A 141 -5.38 -3.01 -11.55
N VAL A 142 -4.80 -3.62 -10.50
CA VAL A 142 -5.46 -4.68 -9.73
C VAL A 142 -5.95 -4.10 -8.40
N PRO A 143 -7.25 -4.26 -8.06
CA PRO A 143 -7.76 -3.83 -6.77
C PRO A 143 -7.12 -4.64 -5.65
N VAL A 144 -6.65 -3.96 -4.62
CA VAL A 144 -6.14 -4.56 -3.39
C VAL A 144 -6.82 -3.83 -2.23
N ASP A 145 -7.43 -4.60 -1.35
CA ASP A 145 -8.07 -4.10 -0.13
C ASP A 145 -7.44 -4.74 1.08
N ALA A 146 -7.25 -3.96 2.14
CA ALA A 146 -6.79 -4.44 3.43
C ALA A 146 -7.68 -3.86 4.53
N SER A 147 -8.14 -4.71 5.43
CA SER A 147 -8.99 -4.29 6.56
C SER A 147 -8.62 -5.09 7.79
N MET A 148 -8.71 -4.44 8.96
CA MET A 148 -8.51 -5.08 10.25
C MET A 148 -9.88 -5.31 10.90
N GLY A 149 -10.12 -6.52 11.38
CA GLY A 149 -11.34 -6.89 12.08
C GLY A 149 -11.01 -7.86 13.21
N GLY A 150 -11.33 -7.48 14.46
CA GLY A 150 -10.97 -8.28 15.63
C GLY A 150 -9.47 -8.52 15.72
N GLU A 151 -9.07 -9.80 15.70
CA GLU A 151 -7.67 -10.24 15.80
C GLU A 151 -7.04 -10.53 14.44
N GLU A 152 -7.68 -10.14 13.34
CA GLU A 152 -7.27 -10.49 11.99
C GLU A 152 -7.13 -9.26 11.08
N ILE A 153 -6.20 -9.36 10.14
CA ILE A 153 -6.07 -8.48 8.98
C ILE A 153 -6.46 -9.31 7.76
N SER A 154 -7.56 -8.92 7.10
CA SER A 154 -8.01 -9.51 5.85
C SER A 154 -7.48 -8.69 4.69
N ILE A 155 -6.69 -9.34 3.83
CA ILE A 155 -6.18 -8.80 2.58
C ILE A 155 -6.93 -9.47 1.43
N ARG A 156 -7.53 -8.68 0.54
CA ARG A 156 -8.21 -9.17 -0.67
C ARG A 156 -7.51 -8.61 -1.89
N VAL A 157 -7.19 -9.49 -2.83
CA VAL A 157 -6.63 -9.14 -4.13
C VAL A 157 -7.67 -9.50 -5.18
N GLY A 158 -8.02 -8.55 -6.03
CA GLY A 158 -8.99 -8.74 -7.11
C GLY A 158 -8.47 -9.59 -8.26
N ALA A 159 -9.33 -9.81 -9.25
CA ALA A 159 -8.94 -10.42 -10.52
C ALA A 159 -8.07 -9.46 -11.35
N GLY A 160 -7.23 -10.01 -12.20
CA GLY A 160 -6.35 -9.26 -13.08
C GLY A 160 -5.50 -10.16 -13.97
N GLU A 161 -4.45 -9.60 -14.56
CA GLU A 161 -3.56 -10.32 -15.47
C GLU A 161 -2.17 -10.55 -14.87
N GLY A 162 -1.58 -11.70 -15.20
CA GLY A 162 -0.19 -12.02 -14.89
C GLY A 162 0.00 -12.72 -13.55
N LYS A 163 1.22 -12.64 -13.03
CA LYS A 163 1.62 -13.20 -11.72
C LYS A 163 2.35 -12.13 -10.91
N ALA A 164 2.12 -12.14 -9.61
CA ALA A 164 2.75 -11.20 -8.69
C ALA A 164 2.89 -11.81 -7.29
N ASN A 165 3.88 -11.32 -6.55
CA ASN A 165 3.99 -11.58 -5.13
C ASN A 165 3.06 -10.65 -4.37
N VAL A 166 2.42 -11.18 -3.33
CA VAL A 166 1.71 -10.38 -2.33
C VAL A 166 2.71 -10.06 -1.23
N VAL A 167 3.22 -8.84 -1.24
CA VAL A 167 4.25 -8.34 -0.33
C VAL A 167 3.60 -7.47 0.73
N VAL A 168 3.93 -7.70 1.99
CA VAL A 168 3.55 -6.85 3.12
C VAL A 168 4.79 -6.10 3.59
N VAL A 169 4.67 -4.77 3.66
CA VAL A 169 5.72 -3.87 4.13
C VAL A 169 5.27 -3.27 5.45
N TYR A 170 5.95 -3.61 6.53
CA TYR A 170 5.65 -3.09 7.87
C TYR A 170 6.46 -1.82 8.13
N PHE A 171 5.81 -0.80 8.68
CA PHE A 171 6.44 0.48 8.97
C PHE A 171 5.98 1.10 10.28
N ASP A 172 6.82 1.95 10.86
CA ASP A 172 6.41 2.88 11.91
C ASP A 172 5.70 4.09 11.30
N ARG A 173 4.58 4.50 11.90
CA ARG A 173 3.80 5.64 11.40
C ARG A 173 4.60 6.94 11.49
N ALA A 174 5.18 7.24 12.65
CA ALA A 174 6.09 8.36 12.85
C ALA A 174 7.19 8.01 13.87
N ARG A 175 8.41 8.50 13.63
CA ARG A 175 9.56 8.34 14.54
C ARG A 175 10.33 9.66 14.63
N GLU A 176 10.37 10.23 15.82
CA GLU A 176 11.26 11.36 16.11
C GLU A 176 12.66 10.84 16.40
N VAL A 177 13.64 11.44 15.73
CA VAL A 177 15.04 11.08 15.89
C VAL A 177 15.86 12.34 16.12
N LYS A 178 16.55 12.36 17.26
CA LYS A 178 17.57 13.34 17.55
C LYS A 178 18.89 12.90 16.93
N VAL A 179 19.34 13.61 15.92
CA VAL A 179 20.59 13.28 15.21
C VAL A 179 21.77 13.85 15.99
N GLU A 180 22.58 13.00 16.61
CA GLU A 180 23.65 13.45 17.51
C GLU A 180 25.01 13.64 16.81
N ARG A 181 25.19 13.05 15.61
CA ARG A 181 26.46 13.06 14.85
C ARG A 181 26.20 13.14 13.34
N GLY A 182 27.26 13.26 12.54
CA GLY A 182 27.17 13.36 11.08
C GLY A 182 26.72 14.73 10.59
N GLU A 183 26.39 14.80 9.30
CA GLU A 183 26.09 16.08 8.62
C GLU A 183 24.80 16.74 9.11
N ASN A 184 23.89 15.97 9.72
CA ASN A 184 22.62 16.45 10.27
C ASN A 184 22.65 16.67 11.79
N LYS A 185 23.84 16.68 12.42
CA LYS A 185 24.02 16.85 13.86
C LYS A 185 23.23 18.02 14.43
N GLY A 186 22.53 17.77 15.55
CA GLY A 186 21.79 18.76 16.33
C GLY A 186 20.35 18.97 15.85
N LYS A 187 19.94 18.33 14.75
CA LYS A 187 18.56 18.35 14.28
C LYS A 187 17.73 17.28 15.00
N GLU A 188 16.47 17.61 15.21
CA GLU A 188 15.42 16.67 15.58
C GLU A 188 14.51 16.54 14.37
N ILE A 189 14.42 15.34 13.82
CA ILE A 189 13.72 15.08 12.55
C ILE A 189 12.67 13.99 12.80
N ALA A 190 11.45 14.27 12.37
CA ALA A 190 10.37 13.28 12.36
C ALA A 190 10.38 12.53 11.01
N TYR A 191 10.62 11.23 11.06
CA TYR A 191 10.53 10.31 9.94
C TYR A 191 9.17 9.62 9.91
N TRP A 192 8.64 9.39 8.72
CA TRP A 192 7.26 8.93 8.51
C TRP A 192 7.23 7.69 7.65
N HIS A 193 6.37 6.73 8.00
CA HIS A 193 6.25 5.46 7.31
C HIS A 193 7.62 4.75 7.13
N ALA A 194 8.43 4.79 8.19
CA ALA A 194 9.76 4.20 8.20
C ALA A 194 9.65 2.68 8.19
N VAL A 195 10.08 2.05 7.10
CA VAL A 195 9.97 0.61 6.86
C VAL A 195 10.92 -0.15 7.77
N LYS A 196 10.37 -1.15 8.45
CA LYS A 196 11.08 -2.03 9.39
C LYS A 196 11.25 -3.44 8.88
N ASP A 197 10.28 -3.94 8.12
CA ASP A 197 10.28 -5.33 7.65
C ASP A 197 9.46 -5.50 6.37
N ILE A 198 9.83 -6.49 5.57
CA ILE A 198 9.26 -6.77 4.25
C ILE A 198 9.09 -8.28 4.11
N GLN A 199 7.84 -8.73 3.95
CA GLN A 199 7.53 -10.16 3.88
C GLN A 199 6.69 -10.47 2.64
N THR A 200 7.01 -11.56 1.94
CA THR A 200 6.12 -12.12 0.92
C THR A 200 5.20 -13.15 1.58
N ILE A 201 3.89 -12.90 1.54
CA ILE A 201 2.89 -13.75 2.20
C ILE A 201 2.21 -14.73 1.25
N GLY A 202 2.43 -14.57 -0.06
CA GLY A 202 1.87 -15.45 -1.07
C GLY A 202 2.16 -15.00 -2.49
N MET A 203 1.69 -15.81 -3.43
CA MET A 203 1.73 -15.53 -4.86
C MET A 203 0.29 -15.42 -5.37
N TRP A 204 0.08 -14.48 -6.27
CA TRP A 204 -1.17 -14.25 -6.99
C TRP A 204 -0.94 -14.55 -8.47
N ASP A 205 -1.93 -15.18 -9.11
CA ASP A 205 -1.83 -15.72 -10.47
C ASP A 205 -2.91 -15.18 -11.43
N GLY A 206 -3.53 -14.06 -11.09
CA GLY A 206 -4.60 -13.43 -11.86
C GLY A 206 -5.99 -13.67 -11.28
N GLN A 207 -6.17 -14.73 -10.47
CA GLN A 207 -7.46 -15.02 -9.83
C GLN A 207 -7.63 -14.26 -8.52
N PRO A 208 -8.86 -13.89 -8.13
CA PRO A 208 -9.12 -13.32 -6.82
C PRO A 208 -8.55 -14.19 -5.70
N ALA A 209 -7.85 -13.55 -4.76
CA ALA A 209 -7.19 -14.23 -3.65
C ALA A 209 -7.46 -13.49 -2.34
N GLN A 210 -7.48 -14.24 -1.24
CA GLN A 210 -7.62 -13.69 0.10
C GLN A 210 -6.54 -14.26 1.02
N PHE A 211 -5.97 -13.39 1.84
CA PHE A 211 -4.97 -13.72 2.84
C PHE A 211 -5.42 -13.19 4.19
N THR A 212 -5.15 -13.95 5.24
CA THR A 212 -5.42 -13.56 6.62
C THR A 212 -4.11 -13.56 7.39
N LEU A 213 -3.81 -12.42 8.04
CA LEU A 213 -2.68 -12.28 8.96
C LEU A 213 -3.21 -11.98 10.36
N PRO A 214 -2.53 -12.43 11.42
CA PRO A 214 -2.92 -12.05 12.77
C PRO A 214 -2.66 -10.56 13.00
N ALA A 215 -3.61 -9.82 13.56
CA ALA A 215 -3.49 -8.38 13.82
C ALA A 215 -2.36 -8.04 14.79
N SER A 216 -1.87 -9.02 15.57
CA SER A 216 -0.70 -8.88 16.44
C SER A 216 0.53 -8.34 15.71
N VAL A 217 0.69 -8.65 14.41
CA VAL A 217 1.82 -8.13 13.58
C VAL A 217 1.84 -6.61 13.48
N LEU A 218 0.69 -5.95 13.68
CA LEU A 218 0.58 -4.49 13.71
C LEU A 218 0.53 -3.96 15.14
N ILE A 219 -0.05 -4.69 16.09
CA ILE A 219 -0.30 -4.19 17.45
C ILE A 219 0.99 -4.04 18.28
N GLU A 220 2.06 -4.79 17.98
CA GLU A 220 3.36 -4.64 18.65
C GLU A 220 3.90 -3.20 18.64
N GLY A 221 3.54 -2.41 17.61
CA GLY A 221 3.90 -1.00 17.51
C GLY A 221 3.11 -0.04 18.41
N ARG A 222 2.26 -0.53 19.32
CA ARG A 222 1.44 0.26 20.26
C ARG A 222 0.61 1.36 19.58
N GLY A 223 0.11 1.11 18.37
CA GLY A 223 -0.66 2.08 17.59
C GLY A 223 0.17 3.10 16.79
N ASN A 224 1.50 2.95 16.76
CA ASN A 224 2.41 3.75 15.93
C ASN A 224 2.99 2.94 14.76
N SER A 225 2.19 2.05 14.19
CA SER A 225 2.61 1.10 13.16
C SER A 225 1.56 1.03 12.06
N GLY A 226 1.99 0.57 10.90
CA GLY A 226 1.11 0.25 9.80
C GLY A 226 1.75 -0.78 8.88
N CYS A 227 1.00 -1.22 7.89
CA CYS A 227 1.54 -1.95 6.77
C CYS A 227 0.99 -1.45 5.44
N ALA A 228 1.79 -1.63 4.41
CA ALA A 228 1.36 -1.55 3.03
C ALA A 228 1.33 -2.95 2.43
N ILE A 229 0.32 -3.21 1.60
CA ILE A 229 0.23 -4.43 0.81
C ILE A 229 0.58 -4.00 -0.60
N LEU A 230 1.62 -4.62 -1.18
CA LEU A 230 2.08 -4.38 -2.53
C LEU A 230 1.86 -5.67 -3.33
N LEU A 231 1.05 -5.60 -4.37
CA LEU A 231 0.96 -6.64 -5.37
C LEU A 231 2.03 -6.38 -6.43
N GLN A 232 3.17 -7.07 -6.31
CA GLN A 232 4.39 -6.76 -7.05
C GLN A 232 4.77 -7.90 -8.00
N SER A 233 4.75 -7.63 -9.31
CA SER A 233 5.32 -8.53 -10.30
C SER A 233 6.83 -8.66 -10.10
N MET A 234 7.38 -9.80 -10.48
CA MET A 234 8.81 -10.10 -10.37
C MET A 234 9.41 -10.27 -11.76
N LYS A 235 10.58 -9.69 -12.00
CA LYS A 235 11.35 -9.92 -13.25
C LYS A 235 12.01 -11.30 -13.22
N ASP A 236 12.53 -11.65 -12.05
CA ASP A 236 13.15 -12.94 -11.71
C ASP A 236 13.00 -13.14 -10.19
N ALA A 237 13.61 -14.19 -9.63
CA ALA A 237 13.45 -14.56 -8.23
C ALA A 237 13.88 -13.46 -7.23
N GLU A 238 14.78 -12.57 -7.62
CA GLU A 238 15.41 -11.58 -6.71
C GLU A 238 15.20 -10.13 -7.15
N THR A 239 14.58 -9.90 -8.30
CA THR A 239 14.45 -8.58 -8.90
C THR A 239 12.98 -8.16 -8.94
N PRO A 240 12.57 -7.22 -8.07
CA PRO A 240 11.21 -6.71 -8.04
C PRO A 240 10.93 -5.92 -9.32
N GLY A 241 9.77 -6.18 -9.90
CA GLY A 241 9.26 -5.47 -11.05
C GLY A 241 8.12 -4.51 -10.67
N PRO A 242 7.20 -4.26 -11.61
CA PRO A 242 6.10 -3.34 -11.38
C PRO A 242 5.19 -3.71 -10.22
N ILE A 243 4.79 -2.70 -9.44
CA ILE A 243 3.67 -2.79 -8.52
C ILE A 243 2.39 -2.50 -9.29
N ILE A 244 1.46 -3.44 -9.24
CA ILE A 244 0.23 -3.42 -10.04
C ILE A 244 -1.03 -3.29 -9.19
N GLY A 245 -0.92 -3.34 -7.86
CA GLY A 245 -2.00 -3.11 -6.91
C GLY A 245 -1.41 -2.77 -5.55
N ALA A 246 -2.10 -1.95 -4.76
CA ALA A 246 -1.64 -1.61 -3.43
C ALA A 246 -2.77 -1.22 -2.46
N ALA A 247 -2.56 -1.49 -1.18
CA ALA A 247 -3.39 -1.02 -0.08
C ALA A 247 -2.51 -0.59 1.10
N THR A 248 -3.08 0.15 2.05
CA THR A 248 -2.43 0.46 3.33
C THR A 248 -3.39 0.27 4.49
N LEU A 249 -2.83 -0.07 5.65
CA LEU A 249 -3.53 -0.21 6.90
C LEU A 249 -2.69 0.42 8.02
N LEU A 250 -3.32 1.19 8.89
CA LEU A 250 -2.68 1.75 10.09
C LEU A 250 -3.22 1.04 11.34
N ALA A 251 -2.35 0.79 12.31
CA ALA A 251 -2.72 0.28 13.62
C ALA A 251 -3.29 1.41 14.49
N GLY A 252 -4.43 1.17 15.13
CA GLY A 252 -5.07 2.12 16.06
C GLY A 252 -6.40 2.68 15.55
N PRO A 253 -7.22 3.30 16.42
CA PRO A 253 -8.43 4.01 15.99
C PRO A 253 -8.03 5.06 14.95
N GLN A 254 -8.88 5.30 13.94
CA GLN A 254 -8.72 6.39 12.96
C GLN A 254 -8.57 7.72 13.72
N GLY A 255 -7.33 8.03 14.06
CA GLY A 255 -6.97 9.02 15.04
C GLY A 255 -5.81 9.77 14.44
N LYS A 256 -6.12 11.02 14.06
CA LYS A 256 -5.18 12.06 13.70
C LYS A 256 -3.85 11.93 14.44
N LEU A 257 -2.77 12.22 13.72
CA LEU A 257 -1.74 13.04 14.33
C LEU A 257 -2.25 14.48 14.23
#